data_AF-A0A1V6DWS8-F1
#
_entry.id   AF-A0A1V6DWS8-F1
#
_cell.length_a   1.000
_cell.length_b   1.000
_cell.length_c   1.000
_cell.angle_alpha   90.00
_cell.angle_beta   90.00
_cell.angle_gamma   90.00
#
_symmetry.space_group_name_H-M   'P 1'
#
loop_
_entity.id
_entity.type
_entity.pdbx_description
1 polymer ?
#
loop_
_entity_poly.entity_id
_entity_poly.type
_entity_poly.pdbx_seq_one_letter_code
_entity_poly.pdbx_strand_id
1 'polypeptide(L)'
;MKTTEQRINNIIGQLEGIKRMLASTPEDCFALLTQMKAVKSAMCSLTEQILSSEFDRCLSGRMAADKRKKMEVIFKEVIKK
;
A
#
# COMPACT_ATOMS: atom_id res chain seq x y z
N MET A 1 -7.63 7.24 -16.29
CA MET A 1 -7.28 6.94 -14.89
C MET A 1 -6.61 5.56 -14.85
N LYS A 2 -5.57 5.34 -14.03
CA LYS A 2 -4.94 4.01 -13.90
C LYS A 2 -5.83 3.07 -13.08
N THR A 3 -5.92 1.79 -13.46
CA THR A 3 -6.62 0.76 -12.69
C THR A 3 -5.88 0.42 -11.39
N THR A 4 -6.55 -0.22 -10.43
CA THR A 4 -5.91 -0.72 -9.20
C THR A 4 -4.75 -1.67 -9.52
N GLU A 5 -4.94 -2.57 -10.49
CA GLU A 5 -3.91 -3.49 -10.97
C GLU A 5 -2.70 -2.74 -11.54
N GLN A 6 -2.93 -1.74 -12.41
CA GLN A 6 -1.84 -0.92 -12.95
C GLN A 6 -1.06 -0.19 -11.85
N ARG A 7 -1.73 0.25 -10.78
CA ARG A 7 -1.06 0.87 -9.62
C ARG A 7 -0.19 -0.13 -8.85
N ILE A 8 -0.72 -1.34 -8.61
CA ILE A 8 0.03 -2.43 -7.97
C ILE A 8 1.29 -2.76 -8.80
N ASN A 9 1.14 -2.95 -10.10
CA ASN A 9 2.27 -3.27 -10.98
C ASN A 9 3.35 -2.17 -10.98
N ASN A 10 2.95 -0.89 -10.91
CA ASN A 10 3.90 0.22 -10.78
C ASN A 10 4.67 0.15 -9.46
N ILE A 11 3.98 -0.11 -8.34
CA ILE A 11 4.62 -0.22 -7.02
C ILE A 11 5.59 -1.41 -6.98
N ILE A 12 5.21 -2.55 -7.55
CA ILE A 12 6.10 -3.71 -7.70
C ILE A 12 7.37 -3.32 -8.48
N GLY A 13 7.21 -2.62 -9.61
CA GLY A 13 8.35 -2.12 -10.39
C GLY A 13 9.27 -1.17 -9.60
N GLN A 14 8.69 -0.29 -8.78
CA GLN A 14 9.45 0.60 -7.90
C GLN A 14 10.23 -0.18 -6.83
N LEU A 15 9.59 -1.15 -6.17
CA LEU A 15 10.23 -2.02 -5.16
C LEU A 15 11.37 -2.84 -5.77
N GLU A 16 11.16 -3.38 -6.97
CA GLU A 16 12.20 -4.09 -7.72
C GLU A 16 13.39 -3.17 -8.06
N GLY A 17 13.12 -1.91 -8.40
CA GLY A 17 14.15 -0.88 -8.58
C GLY A 17 14.99 -0.67 -7.32
N ILE A 18 14.32 -0.47 -6.18
CA ILE A 18 14.96 -0.27 -4.88
C ILE A 18 15.79 -1.51 -4.48
N LYS A 19 15.28 -2.72 -4.70
CA LYS A 19 16.01 -3.97 -4.46
C LYS A 19 17.34 -4.00 -5.23
N ARG A 20 17.34 -3.60 -6.51
CA ARG A 20 18.57 -3.51 -7.32
C ARG A 20 19.53 -2.44 -6.81
N MET A 21 19.00 -1.29 -6.37
CA MET A 21 19.80 -0.20 -5.79
C MET A 21 20.48 -0.59 -4.48
N LEU A 22 19.85 -1.46 -3.67
CA LEU A 22 20.43 -1.97 -2.42
C LEU A 22 21.43 -3.12 -2.64
N ALA A 23 21.23 -3.93 -3.67
CA ALA A 23 22.16 -5.00 -4.03
C ALA A 23 23.49 -4.47 -4.58
N SER A 24 23.46 -3.27 -5.16
CA SER A 24 24.65 -2.49 -5.47
C SER A 24 24.98 -1.61 -4.27
N THR A 25 26.26 -1.32 -3.97
CA THR A 25 26.56 -0.27 -3.00
C THR A 25 25.96 1.04 -3.53
N PRO A 26 25.00 1.69 -2.84
CA PRO A 26 24.35 2.87 -3.38
C PRO A 26 25.36 4.01 -3.47
N GLU A 27 25.78 4.40 -4.67
CA GLU A 27 26.62 5.59 -4.86
C GLU A 27 25.84 6.88 -4.50
N ASP A 28 24.51 6.83 -4.59
CA ASP A 28 23.63 7.96 -4.30
C ASP A 28 22.52 7.59 -3.30
N CYS A 29 22.78 7.92 -2.02
CA CYS A 29 21.82 7.80 -0.92
C CYS A 29 20.55 8.66 -1.15
N PHE A 30 20.70 9.83 -1.78
CA PHE A 30 19.58 10.73 -2.03
C PHE A 30 18.60 10.11 -3.04
N ALA A 31 19.10 9.49 -4.10
CA ALA A 31 18.27 8.76 -5.06
C ALA A 31 17.51 7.61 -4.39
N LEU A 32 18.18 6.80 -3.56
CA LEU A 32 17.55 5.69 -2.83
C LEU A 32 16.43 6.17 -1.91
N LEU A 33 16.69 7.20 -1.10
CA LEU A 33 15.69 7.77 -0.20
C LEU A 33 14.51 8.40 -0.96
N THR A 34 14.77 9.00 -2.11
CA THR A 34 13.73 9.54 -3.00
C THR A 34 12.83 8.43 -3.54
N GLN A 35 13.40 7.30 -3.98
CA GLN A 35 12.62 6.15 -4.44
C GLN A 35 11.79 5.53 -3.30
N MET A 36 12.37 5.38 -2.11
CA MET A 36 11.63 4.91 -0.93
C MET A 36 10.46 5.83 -0.57
N LYS A 37 10.65 7.15 -0.62
CA LYS A 37 9.57 8.13 -0.42
C LYS A 37 8.47 7.97 -1.46
N ALA A 38 8.83 7.79 -2.74
CA ALA A 38 7.87 7.60 -3.82
C ALA A 38 7.03 6.31 -3.63
N VAL A 39 7.66 5.20 -3.25
CA VAL A 39 6.96 3.94 -2.93
C VAL A 39 6.01 4.13 -1.75
N LYS A 40 6.47 4.77 -0.66
CA LYS A 40 5.61 5.05 0.50
C LYS A 40 4.36 5.83 0.09
N SER A 41 4.52 6.91 -0.68
CA SER A 41 3.39 7.71 -1.15
C SER A 41 2.44 6.92 -2.07
N ALA A 42 2.98 6.10 -2.98
CA ALA A 42 2.18 5.25 -3.85
C ALA A 42 1.38 4.20 -3.06
N MET A 43 2.01 3.58 -2.06
CA MET A 43 1.35 2.64 -1.15
C MET A 43 0.24 3.30 -0.34
N CYS A 44 0.47 4.48 0.25
CA CYS A 44 -0.58 5.21 0.97
C CYS A 44 -1.80 5.48 0.06
N SER A 45 -1.56 5.95 -1.16
CA SER A 45 -2.65 6.22 -2.12
C SER A 45 -3.39 4.94 -2.53
N LEU A 46 -2.68 3.84 -2.77
CA LEU A 46 -3.29 2.55 -3.10
C LEU A 46 -4.14 2.04 -1.93
N THR A 47 -3.63 2.15 -0.71
CA THR A 47 -4.34 1.76 0.51
C THR A 47 -5.64 2.54 0.68
N GLU A 48 -5.60 3.88 0.58
CA GLU A 48 -6.80 4.73 0.65
C GLU A 48 -7.84 4.34 -0.42
N GLN A 49 -7.39 4.04 -1.64
CA GLN A 49 -8.27 3.60 -2.73
C GLN A 49 -8.90 2.23 -2.45
N ILE A 50 -8.14 1.24 -1.99
CA ILE A 50 -8.66 -0.10 -1.71
C ILE A 50 -9.61 -0.05 -0.52
N LEU A 51 -9.24 0.66 0.56
CA LEU A 51 -10.11 0.80 1.72
C LEU A 51 -11.44 1.44 1.32
N SER A 52 -11.44 2.54 0.59
CA SER A 52 -12.70 3.17 0.15
C SER A 52 -13.57 2.26 -0.72
N SER A 53 -12.98 1.44 -1.61
CA SER A 53 -13.76 0.51 -2.45
C SER A 53 -14.26 -0.74 -1.71
N GLU A 54 -13.50 -1.22 -0.73
CA GLU A 54 -13.74 -2.51 -0.08
C GLU A 54 -14.41 -2.39 1.28
N PHE A 55 -14.37 -1.21 1.93
CA PHE A 55 -14.91 -0.98 3.26
C PHE A 55 -16.41 -1.30 3.32
N ASP A 56 -17.19 -0.67 2.45
CA ASP A 56 -18.63 -0.88 2.41
C ASP A 56 -18.97 -2.33 2.07
N ARG A 57 -18.26 -2.93 1.11
CA ARG A 57 -18.45 -4.32 0.71
C ARG A 57 -18.16 -5.30 1.84
N CYS A 58 -17.10 -5.06 2.61
CA CYS A 58 -16.74 -5.90 3.75
C CYS A 58 -17.76 -5.77 4.88
N LEU A 59 -18.23 -4.55 5.18
CA LEU A 59 -19.14 -4.31 6.30
C LEU A 59 -20.63 -4.58 5.98
N SER A 60 -21.04 -4.53 4.71
CA SER A 60 -22.42 -4.80 4.29
C SER A 60 -22.75 -6.30 4.21
N GLY A 61 -21.74 -7.17 4.24
CA GLY A 61 -21.93 -8.62 4.22
C GLY A 61 -22.37 -9.18 5.59
N ARG A 62 -22.92 -10.41 5.59
CA ARG A 62 -23.09 -11.21 6.81
C ARG A 62 -21.72 -11.70 7.32
N MET A 63 -20.87 -10.79 7.77
CA MET A 63 -19.63 -11.14 8.45
C MET A 63 -19.94 -11.64 9.85
N ALA A 64 -19.30 -12.75 10.24
CA ALA A 64 -19.31 -13.21 11.62
C ALA A 64 -18.73 -12.13 12.56
N ALA A 65 -19.28 -12.02 13.77
CA ALA A 65 -18.98 -10.94 14.70
C ALA A 65 -17.49 -10.89 15.10
N ASP A 66 -16.83 -12.05 15.19
CA ASP A 66 -15.40 -12.19 15.47
C ASP A 66 -14.54 -11.60 14.34
N LYS A 67 -14.89 -11.88 13.08
CA LYS A 67 -14.21 -11.33 11.91
C LYS A 67 -14.43 -9.82 11.78
N ARG A 68 -15.63 -9.33 12.10
CA ARG A 68 -15.95 -7.89 12.10
C ARG A 68 -15.05 -7.14 13.08
N LYS A 69 -14.92 -7.65 14.31
CA LYS A 69 -14.06 -7.05 15.34
C LYS A 69 -12.59 -7.00 14.93
N LYS A 70 -12.06 -8.07 14.31
CA LYS A 70 -10.69 -8.10 13.77
C LYS A 70 -10.51 -7.09 12.64
N MET A 71 -11.49 -7.00 11.75
CA MET A 71 -11.45 -6.06 10.64
C MET A 71 -11.45 -4.61 11.11
N GLU A 72 -12.26 -4.27 12.12
CA GLU A 72 -12.28 -2.93 12.75
C GLU A 72 -10.91 -2.54 13.36
N VAL A 73 -10.15 -3.51 13.89
CA VAL A 73 -8.78 -3.26 14.40
C VAL A 73 -7.85 -2.92 13.25
N ILE A 74 -7.83 -3.74 12.19
CA ILE A 74 -6.99 -3.50 11.00
C ILE A 74 -7.32 -2.13 10.41
N PHE A 75 -8.60 -1.78 10.28
CA PHE A 75 -9.00 -0.45 9.79
C PHE A 75 -8.44 0.69 10.64
N LYS A 76 -8.51 0.60 11.97
CA LYS A 76 -7.96 1.62 12.86
C LYS A 76 -6.44 1.77 12.71
N GLU A 77 -5.72 0.68 12.51
CA GLU A 77 -4.28 0.69 12.30
C GLU A 77 -3.89 1.35 10.97
N VAL A 78 -4.68 1.10 9.91
CA VAL A 78 -4.38 1.65 8.59
C VAL A 78 -4.79 3.12 8.46
N ILE A 79 -5.83 3.57 9.17
CA ILE A 79 -6.31 4.97 9.15
C ILE A 79 -5.49 5.89 10.06
N LYS A 80 -4.93 5.37 11.17
CA LYS A 80 -4.04 6.14 12.04
C LYS A 80 -2.70 6.40 11.33
N LYS A 81 -2.64 7.48 10.55
CA LYS A 81 -1.39 8.13 10.16
C LYS A 81 -0.58 8.54 11.39
#